data_AF-A0A172YKH2-F1
#
_entry.id   AF-A0A172YKH2-F1
#
_cell.length_a   1.000
_cell.length_b   1.000
_cell.length_c   1.000
_cell.angle_alpha   90.00
_cell.angle_beta   90.00
_cell.angle_gamma   90.00
#
_symmetry.space_group_name_H-M   'P 1'
#
loop_
_entity.id
_entity.type
_entity.pdbx_description
1 polymer ?
#
loop_
_entity_poly.entity_id
_entity_poly.type
_entity_poly.pdbx_seq_one_letter_code
_entity_poly.pdbx_strand_id
1 'polypeptide(L)'
;MSSKSPSKSQLARRAARELTIQALYQSQLQQNEKAISTIEAEFRSQLADDDMPDHENWVKVMAIADLALFHTLLHGVAAARSQLDASLSPLLDRSIDELDPIELAILRLGAYELAERPEVPYRVVINEGVELAKSFGATDGHKYVNGILDKLAARLRSVEVKARGR
;
A
#
# COMPACT_ATOMS: atom_id res chain seq x y z
N MET A 1 20.93 18.08 -4.31
CA MET A 1 20.79 17.43 -2.99
C MET A 1 20.98 15.94 -3.18
N SER A 2 21.99 15.35 -2.57
CA SER A 2 22.41 13.96 -2.82
C SER A 2 21.32 13.00 -2.33
N SER A 3 20.60 12.35 -3.25
CA SER A 3 19.71 11.25 -2.90
C SER A 3 20.59 10.06 -2.52
N LYS A 4 20.86 9.89 -1.22
CA LYS A 4 21.45 8.64 -0.72
C LYS A 4 20.56 7.48 -1.17
N SER A 5 21.18 6.47 -1.79
CA SER A 5 20.49 5.23 -2.14
C SER A 5 19.80 4.64 -0.90
N PRO A 6 18.58 4.08 -1.05
CA PRO A 6 17.85 3.50 0.07
C PRO A 6 18.65 2.35 0.70
N SER A 7 18.58 2.24 2.03
CA SER A 7 19.18 1.12 2.77
C SER A 7 18.46 -0.19 2.44
N LYS A 8 19.14 -1.33 2.67
CA LYS A 8 18.53 -2.67 2.52
C LYS A 8 17.20 -2.81 3.28
N SER A 9 17.14 -2.25 4.49
CA SER A 9 15.94 -2.28 5.32
C SER A 9 14.79 -1.45 4.73
N GLN A 10 15.10 -0.31 4.09
CA GLN A 10 14.09 0.49 3.39
C GLN A 10 13.55 -0.25 2.15
N LEU A 11 14.45 -0.90 1.39
CA LEU A 11 14.07 -1.72 0.24
C LEU A 11 13.18 -2.90 0.66
N ALA A 12 13.53 -3.60 1.74
CA ALA A 12 12.74 -4.73 2.24
C ALA A 12 11.32 -4.31 2.66
N ARG A 13 11.17 -3.15 3.32
CA ARG A 13 9.85 -2.62 3.68
C ARG A 13 9.05 -2.14 2.47
N ARG A 14 9.72 -1.58 1.46
CA ARG A 14 9.06 -1.20 0.21
C ARG A 14 8.53 -2.43 -0.53
N ALA A 15 9.37 -3.45 -0.69
CA ALA A 15 8.97 -4.73 -1.28
C ALA A 15 7.80 -5.38 -0.52
N ALA A 16 7.76 -5.29 0.81
CA ALA A 16 6.60 -5.75 1.60
C ALA A 16 5.29 -5.00 1.25
N ARG A 17 5.35 -3.68 0.99
CA ARG A 17 4.19 -2.89 0.54
C ARG A 17 3.77 -3.24 -0.88
N GLU A 18 4.74 -3.44 -1.78
CA GLU A 18 4.49 -3.88 -3.16
C GLU A 18 3.73 -5.21 -3.19
N LEU A 19 4.21 -6.21 -2.44
CA LEU A 19 3.52 -7.50 -2.29
C LEU A 19 2.12 -7.33 -1.69
N THR A 20 1.97 -6.44 -0.71
CA THR A 20 0.66 -6.17 -0.11
C THR A 20 -0.34 -5.65 -1.15
N ILE A 21 0.05 -4.70 -1.98
CA ILE A 21 -0.82 -4.15 -3.03
C ILE A 21 -1.18 -5.21 -4.05
N GLN A 22 -0.22 -6.02 -4.51
CA GLN A 22 -0.48 -7.10 -5.47
C GLN A 22 -1.46 -8.14 -4.90
N ALA A 23 -1.29 -8.53 -3.63
CA ALA A 23 -2.20 -9.47 -2.97
C ALA A 23 -3.61 -8.88 -2.77
N LEU A 24 -3.71 -7.61 -2.39
CA LEU A 24 -5.00 -6.90 -2.30
C LEU A 24 -5.67 -6.77 -3.67
N TYR A 25 -4.92 -6.47 -4.72
CA TYR A 25 -5.41 -6.43 -6.08
C TYR A 25 -5.99 -7.78 -6.50
N GLN A 26 -5.25 -8.88 -6.29
CA GLN A 26 -5.75 -10.23 -6.55
C GLN A 26 -7.03 -10.54 -5.76
N SER A 27 -7.08 -10.17 -4.47
CA SER A 27 -8.29 -10.33 -3.64
C SER A 27 -9.48 -9.58 -4.24
N GLN A 28 -9.27 -8.33 -4.66
CA GLN A 28 -10.33 -7.48 -5.23
C GLN A 28 -10.87 -8.03 -6.55
N LEU A 29 -10.00 -8.52 -7.44
CA LEU A 29 -10.42 -9.15 -8.70
C LEU A 29 -11.29 -10.39 -8.46
N GLN A 30 -10.98 -11.15 -7.41
CA GLN A 30 -11.75 -12.32 -6.98
C GLN A 30 -12.95 -11.94 -6.08
N GLN A 31 -13.37 -10.68 -6.13
CA GLN A 31 -14.49 -10.13 -5.34
C GLN A 31 -14.37 -10.36 -3.82
N ASN A 32 -13.16 -10.62 -3.33
CA ASN A 32 -12.84 -10.90 -1.93
C ASN A 32 -13.56 -12.15 -1.38
N GLU A 33 -13.90 -13.10 -2.26
CA GLU A 33 -14.51 -14.38 -1.87
C GLU A 33 -13.49 -15.31 -1.19
N LYS A 34 -12.22 -15.15 -1.56
CA LYS A 34 -11.13 -15.99 -1.07
C LYS A 34 -10.55 -15.44 0.22
N ALA A 35 -10.26 -16.35 1.16
CA ALA A 35 -9.58 -15.99 2.40
C ALA A 35 -8.18 -15.42 2.11
N ILE A 36 -7.83 -14.34 2.80
CA ILE A 36 -6.54 -13.64 2.66
C ILE A 36 -5.37 -14.54 3.01
N SER A 37 -5.53 -15.42 3.99
CA SER A 37 -4.53 -16.45 4.31
C SER A 37 -4.23 -17.37 3.12
N THR A 38 -5.23 -17.68 2.30
CA THR A 38 -5.05 -18.51 1.11
C THR A 38 -4.34 -17.73 0.00
N ILE A 39 -4.70 -16.46 -0.20
CA ILE A 39 -3.99 -15.58 -1.14
C ILE A 39 -2.52 -15.45 -0.74
N GLU A 40 -2.23 -15.19 0.53
CA GLU A 40 -0.85 -15.11 1.02
C GLU A 40 -0.08 -16.42 0.81
N ALA A 41 -0.72 -17.57 1.07
CA ALA A 41 -0.10 -18.88 0.84
C ALA A 41 0.23 -19.10 -0.64
N GLU A 42 -0.64 -18.68 -1.55
CA GLU A 42 -0.40 -18.76 -2.99
C GLU A 42 0.81 -17.92 -3.40
N PHE A 43 0.86 -16.66 -2.95
CA PHE A 43 2.01 -15.79 -3.17
C PHE A 43 3.31 -16.45 -2.67
N ARG A 44 3.29 -17.15 -1.54
CA ARG A 44 4.49 -17.83 -1.02
C ARG A 44 4.88 -19.11 -1.79
N SER A 45 3.97 -19.66 -2.60
CA SER A 45 4.12 -20.96 -3.25
C SER A 45 4.39 -20.91 -4.76
N GLN A 46 4.31 -19.74 -5.38
CA GLN A 46 4.53 -19.61 -6.82
C GLN A 46 6.02 -19.96 -7.17
N LEU A 47 6.37 -20.07 -8.45
CA LEU A 47 7.77 -20.23 -8.90
C LEU A 47 8.25 -19.05 -9.74
N ALA A 48 9.57 -18.77 -9.71
CA ALA A 48 10.14 -17.64 -10.43
C ALA A 48 9.88 -17.80 -11.92
N ASP A 49 9.35 -16.76 -12.53
CA ASP A 49 9.21 -16.68 -13.98
C ASP A 49 10.27 -15.71 -14.50
N ASP A 50 11.37 -16.26 -15.01
CA ASP A 50 12.51 -15.48 -15.50
C ASP A 50 12.18 -14.67 -16.76
N ASP A 51 11.07 -14.99 -17.44
CA ASP A 51 10.58 -14.26 -18.63
C ASP A 51 9.67 -13.07 -18.27
N MET A 52 9.30 -12.94 -16.99
CA MET A 52 8.43 -11.87 -16.48
C MET A 52 9.24 -10.61 -16.11
N PRO A 53 8.76 -9.38 -16.43
CA PRO A 53 9.41 -8.14 -15.98
C PRO A 53 9.64 -8.12 -14.47
N ASP A 54 10.74 -7.53 -14.00
CA ASP A 54 11.12 -7.57 -12.56
C ASP A 54 10.02 -7.06 -11.60
N HIS A 55 9.19 -6.11 -12.04
CA HIS A 55 8.08 -5.57 -11.24
C HIS A 55 6.83 -6.47 -11.21
N GLU A 56 6.75 -7.43 -12.12
CA GLU A 56 5.74 -8.50 -12.18
C GLU A 56 6.30 -9.85 -11.68
N ASN A 57 7.64 -9.96 -11.58
CA ASN A 57 8.34 -11.13 -11.02
C ASN A 57 8.33 -11.07 -9.48
N TRP A 58 7.22 -11.55 -8.95
CA TRP A 58 6.91 -11.62 -7.53
C TRP A 58 7.96 -12.40 -6.70
N VAL A 59 8.71 -13.37 -7.27
CA VAL A 59 9.80 -14.06 -6.54
C VAL A 59 10.91 -13.11 -6.18
N LYS A 60 11.31 -12.26 -7.12
CA LYS A 60 12.41 -11.31 -6.91
C LYS A 60 12.05 -10.32 -5.81
N VAL A 61 10.80 -9.84 -5.80
CA VAL A 61 10.29 -8.95 -4.74
C VAL A 61 10.22 -9.69 -3.40
N MET A 62 9.72 -10.92 -3.39
CA MET A 62 9.62 -11.74 -2.17
C MET A 62 10.98 -12.08 -1.55
N ALA A 63 12.01 -12.28 -2.38
CA ALA A 63 13.37 -12.58 -1.91
C ALA A 63 14.00 -11.46 -1.08
N ILE A 64 13.57 -10.21 -1.29
CA ILE A 64 14.08 -9.04 -0.54
C ILE A 64 13.08 -8.51 0.50
N ALA A 65 11.82 -8.91 0.42
CA ALA A 65 10.75 -8.35 1.24
C ALA A 65 10.89 -8.68 2.73
N ASP A 66 10.48 -7.73 3.57
CA ASP A 66 10.19 -8.02 4.97
C ASP A 66 8.87 -8.80 5.05
N LEU A 67 8.96 -10.13 5.10
CA LEU A 67 7.79 -11.02 5.07
C LEU A 67 6.89 -10.90 6.30
N ALA A 68 7.45 -10.51 7.44
CA ALA A 68 6.67 -10.28 8.66
C ALA A 68 5.84 -9.00 8.51
N LEU A 69 6.43 -7.95 7.95
CA LEU A 69 5.70 -6.73 7.62
C LEU A 69 4.64 -7.00 6.54
N PHE A 70 4.97 -7.73 5.47
CA PHE A 70 4.01 -8.10 4.43
C PHE A 70 2.79 -8.81 5.01
N HIS A 71 2.99 -9.84 5.83
CA HIS A 71 1.92 -10.54 6.53
C HIS A 71 1.07 -9.57 7.36
N THR A 72 1.72 -8.74 8.18
CA THR A 72 1.03 -7.77 9.05
C THR A 72 0.17 -6.79 8.26
N LEU A 73 0.71 -6.21 7.17
CA LEU A 73 0.01 -5.24 6.34
C LEU A 73 -1.16 -5.88 5.60
N LEU A 74 -0.95 -7.03 4.96
CA LEU A 74 -1.98 -7.71 4.17
C LEU A 74 -3.19 -8.10 5.04
N HIS A 75 -2.94 -8.78 6.16
CA HIS A 75 -4.01 -9.20 7.07
C HIS A 75 -4.66 -8.01 7.76
N GLY A 76 -3.86 -7.02 8.17
CA GLY A 76 -4.34 -5.81 8.82
C GLY A 76 -5.30 -5.00 7.93
N VAL A 77 -4.90 -4.76 6.67
CA VAL A 77 -5.75 -4.04 5.70
C VAL A 77 -7.04 -4.82 5.44
N ALA A 78 -6.96 -6.13 5.25
CA ALA A 78 -8.15 -6.93 4.99
C ALA A 78 -9.12 -6.96 6.18
N ALA A 79 -8.61 -7.11 7.40
CA ALA A 79 -9.42 -7.13 8.61
C ALA A 79 -10.07 -5.76 8.89
N ALA A 80 -9.37 -4.66 8.59
CA ALA A 80 -9.86 -3.31 8.81
C ALA A 80 -10.66 -2.73 7.62
N ARG A 81 -10.84 -3.48 6.53
CA ARG A 81 -11.35 -2.97 5.23
C ARG A 81 -12.55 -2.03 5.36
N SER A 82 -13.62 -2.45 6.05
CA SER A 82 -14.83 -1.62 6.16
C SER A 82 -14.59 -0.29 6.90
N GLN A 83 -13.69 -0.29 7.89
CA GLN A 83 -13.33 0.92 8.63
C GLN A 83 -12.45 1.85 7.76
N LEU A 84 -11.51 1.26 7.01
CA LEU A 84 -10.66 1.99 6.07
C LEU A 84 -11.49 2.65 4.98
N ASP A 85 -12.40 1.89 4.36
CA ASP A 85 -13.31 2.37 3.33
C ASP A 85 -14.17 3.53 3.87
N ALA A 86 -14.75 3.39 5.06
CA ALA A 86 -15.52 4.46 5.71
C ALA A 86 -14.69 5.72 6.01
N SER A 87 -13.40 5.56 6.33
CA SER A 87 -12.50 6.70 6.56
C SER A 87 -12.11 7.42 5.25
N LEU A 88 -12.03 6.67 4.14
CA LEU A 88 -11.66 7.15 2.82
C LEU A 88 -12.83 7.81 2.11
N SER A 89 -14.03 7.21 2.13
CA SER A 89 -15.19 7.68 1.35
C SER A 89 -15.47 9.19 1.43
N PRO A 90 -15.41 9.86 2.60
CA PRO A 90 -15.67 11.30 2.68
C PRO A 90 -14.56 12.18 2.09
N LEU A 91 -13.44 11.60 1.66
CA LEU A 91 -12.30 12.29 1.06
C LEU A 91 -12.24 12.12 -0.45
N LEU A 92 -12.89 11.07 -0.97
CA LEU A 92 -12.97 10.76 -2.40
C LEU A 92 -13.92 11.72 -3.11
N ASP A 93 -13.64 11.97 -4.38
CA ASP A 93 -14.46 12.75 -5.31
C ASP A 93 -15.40 11.90 -6.18
N ARG A 94 -15.25 10.58 -6.10
CA ARG A 94 -16.07 9.54 -6.74
C ARG A 94 -16.34 8.41 -5.76
N SER A 95 -17.26 7.51 -6.08
CA SER A 95 -17.53 6.36 -5.23
C SER A 95 -16.30 5.45 -5.16
N ILE A 96 -16.17 4.71 -4.05
CA ILE A 96 -15.01 3.83 -3.83
C ILE A 96 -14.92 2.71 -4.88
N ASP A 97 -16.06 2.29 -5.43
CA ASP A 97 -16.16 1.24 -6.44
C ASP A 97 -15.78 1.74 -7.86
N GLU A 98 -15.68 3.06 -8.05
CA GLU A 98 -15.21 3.68 -9.30
C GLU A 98 -13.69 3.92 -9.32
N LEU A 99 -12.99 3.58 -8.23
CA LEU A 99 -11.53 3.65 -8.18
C LEU A 99 -10.92 2.47 -8.93
N ASP A 100 -9.79 2.72 -9.60
CA ASP A 100 -8.98 1.63 -10.13
C ASP A 100 -8.55 0.69 -8.98
N PRO A 101 -8.57 -0.63 -9.16
CA PRO A 101 -8.24 -1.57 -8.09
C PRO A 101 -6.84 -1.36 -7.48
N ILE A 102 -5.84 -0.92 -8.27
CA ILE A 102 -4.51 -0.60 -7.76
C ILE A 102 -4.54 0.69 -6.93
N GLU A 103 -5.20 1.73 -7.43
CA GLU A 103 -5.40 2.98 -6.68
C GLU A 103 -6.08 2.72 -5.33
N LEU A 104 -7.15 1.91 -5.33
CA LEU A 104 -7.87 1.53 -4.13
C LEU A 104 -7.01 0.73 -3.15
N ALA A 105 -6.21 -0.23 -3.64
CA ALA A 105 -5.30 -1.01 -2.81
C ALA A 105 -4.24 -0.12 -2.14
N ILE A 106 -3.67 0.84 -2.88
CA ILE A 106 -2.70 1.80 -2.35
C ILE A 106 -3.34 2.69 -1.28
N LEU A 107 -4.55 3.21 -1.53
CA LEU A 107 -5.27 4.05 -0.58
C LEU A 107 -5.63 3.30 0.70
N ARG A 108 -6.08 2.04 0.59
CA ARG A 108 -6.36 1.19 1.75
C ARG A 108 -5.10 0.89 2.56
N LEU A 109 -3.99 0.56 1.89
CA LEU A 109 -2.70 0.35 2.56
C LEU A 109 -2.24 1.62 3.30
N GLY A 110 -2.26 2.77 2.63
CA GLY A 110 -1.88 4.04 3.23
C GLY A 110 -2.79 4.43 4.40
N ALA A 111 -4.10 4.22 4.27
CA ALA A 111 -5.06 4.44 5.34
C ALA A 111 -4.78 3.54 6.56
N TYR A 112 -4.49 2.26 6.34
CA TYR A 112 -4.14 1.32 7.41
C TYR A 112 -2.87 1.74 8.14
N GLU A 113 -1.80 2.07 7.43
CA GLU A 113 -0.57 2.53 8.08
C GLU A 113 -0.78 3.85 8.84
N LEU A 114 -1.54 4.79 8.29
CA LEU A 114 -1.90 6.03 8.98
C LEU A 114 -2.75 5.77 10.23
N ALA A 115 -3.65 4.80 10.22
CA ALA A 115 -4.48 4.49 11.40
C ALA A 115 -3.71 3.69 12.47
N GLU A 116 -3.06 2.60 12.06
CA GLU A 116 -2.63 1.53 12.97
C GLU A 116 -1.11 1.47 13.19
N ARG A 117 -0.30 2.25 12.46
CA ARG A 117 1.18 2.16 12.50
C ARG A 117 1.85 3.47 12.94
N PRO A 118 1.65 3.93 14.19
CA PRO A 118 2.14 5.22 14.65
C PRO A 118 3.65 5.40 14.75
N GLU A 119 4.40 4.31 14.71
CA GLU A 119 5.85 4.34 14.58
C GLU A 119 6.33 4.75 13.18
N VAL A 120 5.47 4.70 12.16
CA VAL A 120 5.80 5.11 10.79
C VAL A 120 5.36 6.57 10.59
N PRO A 121 6.30 7.51 10.34
CA PRO A 121 5.93 8.91 10.15
C PRO A 121 4.97 9.10 8.97
N TYR A 122 3.98 9.97 9.12
CA TYR A 122 2.90 10.10 8.13
C TYR A 122 3.41 10.43 6.72
N ARG A 123 4.48 11.24 6.60
CA ARG A 123 5.07 11.58 5.29
C ARG A 123 5.76 10.39 4.62
N VAL A 124 6.25 9.43 5.40
CA VAL A 124 6.82 8.20 4.84
C VAL A 124 5.69 7.36 4.24
N VAL A 125 4.57 7.22 4.94
CA VAL A 125 3.39 6.51 4.43
C VAL A 125 2.90 7.15 3.12
N ILE A 126 2.72 8.48 3.11
CA ILE A 126 2.29 9.21 1.91
C ILE A 126 3.30 9.02 0.77
N ASN A 127 4.59 9.24 1.04
CA ASN A 127 5.63 9.12 0.02
C ASN A 127 5.67 7.71 -0.59
N GLU A 128 5.62 6.66 0.23
CA GLU A 128 5.59 5.28 -0.29
C GLU A 128 4.31 5.02 -1.11
N GLY A 129 3.14 5.51 -0.68
CA GLY A 129 1.91 5.42 -1.47
C GLY A 129 2.03 6.11 -2.84
N VAL A 130 2.64 7.30 -2.88
CA VAL A 130 2.89 8.03 -4.15
C VAL A 130 3.86 7.28 -5.05
N GLU A 131 4.95 6.75 -4.51
CA GLU A 131 5.91 5.97 -5.31
C GLU A 131 5.28 4.69 -5.85
N LEU A 132 4.47 3.98 -5.06
CA LEU A 132 3.72 2.81 -5.53
C LEU A 132 2.73 3.17 -6.64
N ALA A 133 2.05 4.30 -6.52
CA ALA A 133 1.14 4.79 -7.56
C ALA A 133 1.85 5.19 -8.86
N LYS A 134 3.12 5.62 -8.79
CA LYS A 134 3.95 5.85 -9.99
C LYS A 134 4.39 4.55 -10.65
N SER A 135 4.64 3.51 -9.86
CA SER A 135 5.10 2.21 -10.34
C SER A 135 3.98 1.37 -10.96
N PHE A 136 2.77 1.39 -10.39
CA PHE A 136 1.67 0.51 -10.78
C PHE A 136 0.44 1.23 -11.33
N GLY A 137 0.29 2.52 -11.06
CA GLY A 137 -0.92 3.27 -11.43
C GLY A 137 -0.88 3.83 -12.85
N ALA A 138 -2.05 4.27 -13.32
CA ALA A 138 -2.18 5.01 -14.57
C ALA A 138 -1.49 6.39 -14.50
N THR A 139 -1.27 7.00 -15.66
CA THR A 139 -0.73 8.37 -15.78
C THR A 139 -1.46 9.32 -14.84
N ASP A 140 -0.71 10.05 -14.02
CA ASP A 140 -1.20 11.00 -12.99
C ASP A 140 -1.91 10.43 -11.73
N GLY A 141 -2.12 9.11 -11.61
CA GLY A 141 -2.76 8.51 -10.41
C GLY A 141 -2.04 8.81 -9.08
N HIS A 142 -0.72 9.00 -9.14
CA HIS A 142 0.09 9.40 -7.98
C HIS A 142 -0.29 10.76 -7.37
N LYS A 143 -0.80 11.72 -8.15
CA LYS A 143 -1.28 13.02 -7.63
C LYS A 143 -2.56 12.83 -6.83
N TYR A 144 -3.44 11.95 -7.31
CA TYR A 144 -4.68 11.60 -6.64
C TYR A 144 -4.40 10.94 -5.29
N VAL A 145 -3.58 9.88 -5.28
CA VAL A 145 -3.15 9.18 -4.06
C VAL A 145 -2.54 10.16 -3.06
N ASN A 146 -1.63 11.03 -3.50
CA ASN A 146 -1.03 12.03 -2.62
C ASN A 146 -2.10 12.91 -1.96
N GLY A 147 -3.01 13.47 -2.76
CA GLY A 147 -4.05 14.39 -2.29
C GLY A 147 -5.02 13.75 -1.29
N ILE A 148 -5.40 12.49 -1.50
CA ILE A 148 -6.28 11.76 -0.58
C ILE A 148 -5.55 11.42 0.72
N LEU A 149 -4.33 10.88 0.64
CA LEU A 149 -3.57 10.50 1.83
C LEU A 149 -3.14 11.72 2.67
N ASP A 150 -2.85 12.87 2.06
CA ASP A 150 -2.61 14.13 2.78
C ASP A 150 -3.84 14.54 3.60
N LYS A 151 -5.03 14.54 2.97
CA LYS A 151 -6.29 14.85 3.67
C LYS A 151 -6.58 13.86 4.80
N LEU A 152 -6.31 12.57 4.56
CA LEU A 152 -6.51 11.53 5.58
C LEU A 152 -5.54 11.68 6.75
N ALA A 153 -4.26 11.94 6.47
CA ALA A 153 -3.26 12.19 7.50
C ALA A 153 -3.61 13.43 8.34
N ALA A 154 -4.16 14.49 7.75
CA ALA A 154 -4.64 15.66 8.51
C ALA A 154 -5.74 15.30 9.52
N ARG A 155 -6.53 14.24 9.26
CA ARG A 155 -7.56 13.71 10.16
C ARG A 155 -6.98 12.75 11.20
N LEU A 156 -6.30 11.69 10.75
CA LEU A 156 -5.82 10.59 11.61
C LEU A 156 -4.53 10.94 12.38
N ARG A 157 -3.71 11.83 11.82
CA ARG A 157 -2.38 12.22 12.32
C ARG A 157 -2.28 13.70 12.64
N SER A 158 -3.40 14.32 13.01
CA SER A 158 -3.49 15.78 13.19
C SER A 158 -2.42 16.37 14.13
N VAL A 159 -2.04 15.66 15.19
CA VAL A 159 -0.98 16.07 16.12
C VAL A 159 0.38 16.10 15.41
N GLU A 160 0.73 15.03 14.69
CA GLU A 160 1.99 14.91 13.95
C GLU A 160 2.08 15.94 12.82
N VAL A 161 0.97 16.15 12.09
CA VAL A 161 0.87 17.13 11.01
C VAL A 161 1.05 18.56 11.55
N LYS A 162 0.39 18.91 12.66
CA LYS A 162 0.49 20.25 13.28
C LYS A 162 1.85 20.52 13.89
N ALA A 163 2.49 19.52 14.50
CA ALA A 163 3.80 19.66 15.13
C ALA A 163 4.90 20.10 14.15
N ARG A 164 4.70 19.82 12.86
CA ARG A 164 5.66 20.09 11.78
C ARG A 164 5.31 21.28 10.90
N GLY A 165 4.09 21.81 11.00
CA GLY A 165 3.70 23.08 10.38
C GLY A 165 4.18 24.30 11.17
N ARG A 166 4.78 24.08 12.34
CA ARG A 166 5.54 25.04 13.14
C ARG A 166 7.03 24.86 12.89
#